data_AF-A0A7W9HS65-F1
#
_entry.id   AF-A0A7W9HS65-F1
#
_cell.length_a   1.000
_cell.length_b   1.000
_cell.length_c   1.000
_cell.angle_alpha   90.00
_cell.angle_beta   90.00
_cell.angle_gamma   90.00
#
_symmetry.space_group_name_H-M   'P 1'
#
loop_
_entity.id
_entity.type
_entity.pdbx_description
1 polymer ?
#
loop_
_entity_poly.entity_id
_entity_poly.type
_entity_poly.pdbx_seq_one_letter_code
_entity_poly.pdbx_strand_id
1 'polypeptide(L)' 'MTDPDDADTASSAAAAASDTAAAASEEAARRRRLAEVFGDVLPEGSSDEPTPTGRDDRWYEENRPPHHGG' A
#
# COMPACT_ATOMS: atom_id res chain seq x y z
N MET A 1 -39.61 -15.07 -12.69
CA MET A 1 -38.86 -14.26 -13.67
C MET A 1 -37.82 -13.54 -12.84
N THR A 2 -36.57 -14.03 -12.83
CA THR A 2 -35.49 -13.44 -12.03
C THR A 2 -35.30 -11.99 -12.46
N ASP A 3 -35.24 -11.08 -11.51
CA ASP A 3 -34.96 -9.67 -11.78
C ASP A 3 -33.53 -9.57 -12.34
N PRO A 4 -33.31 -8.83 -13.45
CA PRO A 4 -31.97 -8.68 -14.03
C PRO A 4 -30.97 -8.02 -13.06
N ASP A 5 -31.47 -7.33 -12.03
CA ASP A 5 -30.68 -6.63 -11.00
C ASP A 5 -29.96 -7.59 -10.02
N ASP A 6 -30.57 -8.76 -9.72
CA ASP A 6 -29.96 -9.78 -8.84
C ASP A 6 -28.72 -10.43 -9.48
N ALA A 7 -28.70 -10.53 -10.81
CA ALA A 7 -27.57 -11.09 -11.55
C ALA A 7 -26.36 -10.13 -11.58
N ASP A 8 -26.60 -8.83 -11.66
CA ASP A 8 -25.54 -7.80 -11.67
C ASP A 8 -24.89 -7.67 -10.28
N THR A 9 -25.69 -7.75 -9.21
CA THR A 9 -25.20 -7.76 -7.82
C THR A 9 -24.34 -9.00 -7.53
N ALA A 10 -24.73 -10.18 -8.01
CA ALA A 10 -23.93 -11.40 -7.85
C ALA A 10 -22.59 -11.34 -8.60
N SER A 11 -22.57 -10.72 -9.79
CA SER A 11 -21.36 -10.47 -10.57
C SER A 11 -20.41 -9.49 -9.87
N SER A 12 -20.95 -8.40 -9.31
CA SER A 12 -20.20 -7.41 -8.54
C SER A 12 -19.61 -7.98 -7.25
N ALA A 13 -20.35 -8.82 -6.53
CA ALA A 13 -19.85 -9.52 -5.34
C ALA A 13 -18.71 -10.50 -5.65
N ALA A 14 -18.79 -11.21 -6.79
CA ALA A 14 -17.72 -12.10 -7.23
C ALA A 14 -16.45 -11.34 -7.62
N ALA A 15 -16.59 -10.15 -8.23
CA ALA A 15 -15.45 -9.28 -8.56
C ALA A 15 -14.74 -8.76 -7.29
N ALA A 16 -15.50 -8.32 -6.28
CA ALA A 16 -14.94 -7.85 -5.00
C ALA A 16 -14.21 -8.96 -4.22
N ALA A 17 -14.72 -10.19 -4.28
CA ALA A 17 -14.05 -11.36 -3.68
C ALA A 17 -12.74 -11.70 -4.39
N SER A 18 -12.69 -11.59 -5.72
CA SER A 18 -11.47 -11.79 -6.51
C SER A 18 -10.40 -10.73 -6.20
N ASP A 19 -10.80 -9.47 -6.05
CA ASP A 19 -9.91 -8.36 -5.72
C ASP A 19 -9.28 -8.53 -4.32
N THR A 20 -10.09 -8.98 -3.36
CA THR A 20 -9.62 -9.29 -1.99
C THR A 20 -8.63 -10.46 -1.99
N ALA A 21 -8.89 -11.50 -2.80
CA ALA A 21 -8.00 -12.64 -2.93
C ALA A 21 -6.66 -12.25 -3.58
N ALA A 22 -6.68 -11.35 -4.58
CA ALA A 22 -5.47 -10.80 -5.19
C ALA A 22 -4.64 -10.01 -4.16
N ALA A 23 -5.26 -9.09 -3.41
CA ALA A 23 -4.58 -8.33 -2.36
C ALA A 23 -3.95 -9.23 -1.27
N ALA A 24 -4.65 -10.30 -0.86
CA ALA A 24 -4.14 -11.26 0.11
C ALA A 24 -2.92 -12.04 -0.44
N SER A 25 -2.93 -12.39 -1.73
CA SER A 25 -1.81 -13.05 -2.41
C SER A 25 -0.58 -12.13 -2.49
N GLU A 26 -0.78 -10.86 -2.83
CA GLU A 26 0.29 -9.85 -2.89
C GLU A 26 0.94 -9.62 -1.52
N GLU A 27 0.13 -9.51 -0.47
CA GLU A 27 0.63 -9.36 0.90
C GLU A 27 1.38 -10.62 1.37
N ALA A 28 0.93 -11.81 0.98
CA ALA A 28 1.67 -13.06 1.24
C ALA A 28 3.02 -13.11 0.52
N ALA A 29 3.06 -12.66 -0.74
CA ALA A 29 4.31 -12.56 -1.50
C ALA A 29 5.24 -11.49 -0.92
N ARG A 30 4.71 -10.38 -0.42
CA ARG A 30 5.48 -9.34 0.28
C ARG A 30 6.09 -9.88 1.58
N ARG A 31 5.30 -10.56 2.42
CA ARG A 31 5.79 -11.19 3.66
C ARG A 31 6.90 -12.21 3.39
N ARG A 32 6.77 -13.06 2.36
CA ARG A 32 7.83 -14.01 1.97
C ARG A 32 9.13 -13.31 1.57
N ARG A 33 9.04 -12.24 0.77
CA ARG A 33 10.21 -11.43 0.36
C ARG A 33 10.89 -10.77 1.55
N LEU A 34 10.11 -10.24 2.50
CA LEU A 34 10.67 -9.68 3.72
C LEU A 34 11.33 -10.75 4.59
N ALA A 35 10.72 -11.93 4.70
CA ALA A 35 11.28 -13.02 5.50
C ALA A 35 12.60 -13.59 4.95
N GLU A 36 12.82 -13.52 3.64
CA GLU A 36 14.10 -13.86 3.03
C GLU A 36 15.25 -12.97 3.50
N VAL A 37 14.96 -11.68 3.77
CA VAL A 37 15.95 -10.68 4.17
C VAL A 37 16.04 -10.55 5.69
N PHE A 38 14.90 -10.56 6.37
CA PHE A 38 14.77 -10.20 7.79
C PHE A 38 14.41 -11.39 8.70
N GLY A 39 14.06 -12.55 8.13
CA GLY A 39 13.51 -13.69 8.86
C GLY A 39 12.02 -13.52 9.19
N ASP A 40 11.48 -14.44 10.00
CA ASP A 40 10.03 -14.47 10.29
C ASP A 40 9.56 -13.32 11.20
N VAL A 41 10.48 -12.65 11.90
CA VAL A 41 10.20 -11.52 12.79
C VAL A 41 10.65 -10.23 12.12
N LEU A 42 9.69 -9.35 11.82
CA LEU A 42 10.00 -8.03 11.28
C LEU A 42 10.38 -7.07 12.41
N PRO A 43 11.32 -6.13 12.17
CA PRO A 43 11.55 -5.04 13.10
C PRO A 43 10.28 -4.18 13.20
N GLU A 44 9.95 -3.77 14.43
CA GLU A 44 8.85 -2.84 14.67
C GLU A 44 9.24 -1.44 14.19
N GLY A 45 8.27 -0.72 13.63
CA GLY A 45 8.41 0.70 13.35
C GLY A 45 8.60 1.49 14.64
N SER A 46 9.47 2.49 14.62
CA SER A 46 9.66 3.35 15.79
C SER A 46 8.54 4.38 15.86
N SER A 47 8.05 4.72 17.06
CA SER A 47 6.98 5.72 17.20
C SER A 47 7.38 7.13 16.72
N ASP A 48 8.68 7.39 16.59
CA ASP A 48 9.23 8.63 16.05
C ASP A 48 9.31 8.64 14.51
N GLU A 49 8.97 7.55 13.81
CA GLU A 49 8.92 7.56 12.36
C GLU A 49 7.77 8.45 11.87
N PRO A 50 8.05 9.45 11.03
CA PRO A 50 7.01 10.28 10.46
C PRO A 50 6.14 9.44 9.53
N THR A 51 4.82 9.50 9.72
CA THR A 51 3.90 8.97 8.71
C THR A 51 4.14 9.72 7.39
N PRO A 52 4.28 9.03 6.25
CA PRO A 52 4.43 9.68 4.95
C PRO A 52 3.12 10.36 4.54
N THR A 53 2.84 11.51 5.15
CA THR A 53 1.91 12.50 4.63
C THR A 53 2.66 13.21 3.50
N GLY A 54 2.08 13.32 2.30
CA GLY A 54 2.70 13.98 1.15
C GLY A 54 3.45 15.24 1.59
N ARG A 55 4.78 15.13 1.65
CA ARG A 55 5.62 16.08 2.38
C ARG A 55 5.82 17.27 1.45
N ASP A 56 5.30 18.44 1.83
CA ASP A 56 5.56 19.67 1.09
C ASP A 56 7.08 19.88 0.96
N ASP A 57 7.55 20.18 -0.25
CA ASP A 57 8.97 20.47 -0.53
C ASP A 57 9.48 21.74 0.15
N ARG A 58 8.60 22.47 0.85
CA ARG A 58 8.89 23.72 1.57
C ARG A 58 10.15 23.63 2.42
N TRP A 59 10.29 22.57 3.22
CA TRP A 59 11.49 22.42 4.06
C TRP A 59 12.76 22.32 3.21
N TYR A 60 12.72 21.56 2.11
CA TYR A 60 13.86 21.41 1.21
C TYR A 60 14.18 22.73 0.50
N GLU A 61 13.18 23.47 0.04
CA GLU A 61 13.38 24.79 -0.61
C GLU A 61 14.02 25.81 0.34
N GLU A 62 13.60 25.82 1.60
CA GLU A 62 14.13 26.71 2.64
C GLU A 62 15.55 26.32 3.08
N ASN A 63 15.93 25.04 2.95
CA ASN A 63 17.19 24.51 3.48
C ASN A 63 18.19 24.04 2.41
N ARG A 64 17.84 24.11 1.12
CA ARG A 64 18.74 23.63 0.05
C ARG A 64 20.03 24.46 0.02
N PRO A 65 21.20 23.83 -0.16
CA PRO A 65 22.46 24.54 -0.29
C PRO A 65 22.47 25.56 -1.44
N PRO A 66 23.28 26.64 -1.38
CA PRO A 66 23.30 27.70 -2.40
C PRO A 66 23.65 27.22 -3.81
N HIS A 67 24.37 26.10 -3.92
CA HIS A 67 24.80 25.52 -5.20
C HIS A 67 23.77 24.57 -5.83
N HIS A 68 22.60 24.41 -5.22
CA HIS A 68 21.62 23.39 -5.61
C HIS A 68 20.60 23.84 -6.68
N GLY A 69 20.86 24.98 -7.34
CA GLY A 69 19.99 25.56 -8.36
C GLY A 69 20.77 26.40 -9.36
N GLY A 70 21.74 25.76 -10.04
CA GLY A 70 22.45 26.38 -11.18
C GLY A 70 21.49 26.82 -12.28
#